data_AF-A0A3M1R3Z9-F1
#
_entry.id   AF-A0A3M1R3Z9-F1
#
_cell.length_a   1.000
_cell.length_b   1.000
_cell.length_c   1.000
_cell.angle_alpha   90.00
_cell.angle_beta   90.00
_cell.angle_gamma   90.00
#
_symmetry.space_group_name_H-M   'P 1'
#
loop_
_entity.id
_entity.type
_entity.pdbx_description
1 polymer ?
#
loop_
_entity_poly.entity_id
_entity_poly.type
_entity_poly.pdbx_seq_one_letter_code
_entity_poly.pdbx_strand_id
1 'polypeptide(L)' 'GKGGVVRDPAKHQAVIQKLVRFARDQGFSVEGVLPSPLLGPKGNREFFLWLRRA' A
#
# COMPACT_ATOMS: atom_id res chain seq x y z
N GLY A 1 -6.43 -17.24 -0.40
CA GLY A 1 -7.39 -17.56 -1.48
C GLY A 1 -6.62 -18.15 -2.65
N LYS A 2 -7.19 -19.15 -3.33
CA LYS A 2 -6.57 -19.76 -4.52
C LYS A 2 -6.21 -18.64 -5.54
N GLY A 3 -4.97 -18.63 -6.01
CA GLY A 3 -4.46 -17.66 -6.99
C GLY A 3 -3.61 -16.49 -6.46
N GLY A 4 -3.46 -16.33 -5.13
CA GLY A 4 -2.56 -15.31 -4.56
C GLY A 4 -3.03 -13.85 -4.77
N VAL A 5 -4.31 -13.66 -5.08
CA VAL A 5 -4.92 -12.34 -5.26
C VAL A 5 -5.62 -11.89 -3.98
N VAL A 6 -5.31 -10.68 -3.53
CA VAL A 6 -5.96 -10.04 -2.40
C VAL A 6 -7.09 -9.17 -2.93
N ARG A 7 -8.34 -9.58 -2.66
CA ARG A 7 -9.56 -8.85 -3.06
C ARG A 7 -10.18 -8.04 -1.92
N ASP A 8 -9.84 -8.37 -0.69
CA ASP A 8 -10.42 -7.80 0.52
C ASP A 8 -9.85 -6.39 0.77
N PRO A 9 -10.69 -5.33 0.69
CA PRO A 9 -10.24 -3.96 0.94
C PRO A 9 -9.70 -3.75 2.36
N ALA A 10 -10.20 -4.50 3.35
CA ALA A 10 -9.71 -4.40 4.72
C ALA A 10 -8.25 -4.89 4.83
N LYS A 11 -7.88 -5.91 4.05
CA LYS A 11 -6.49 -6.38 3.98
C LYS A 11 -5.58 -5.38 3.28
N HIS A 12 -6.05 -4.72 2.23
CA HIS A 12 -5.31 -3.62 1.60
C HIS A 12 -5.05 -2.50 2.61
N GLN A 13 -6.10 -2.05 3.29
CA GLN A 13 -6.00 -0.98 4.29
C GLN A 13 -5.05 -1.35 5.44
N ALA A 14 -5.11 -2.60 5.92
CA ALA A 14 -4.22 -3.07 6.99
C ALA A 14 -2.73 -3.01 6.58
N VAL A 15 -2.42 -3.41 5.35
CA VAL A 15 -1.04 -3.34 4.80
C VAL A 15 -0.60 -1.89 4.63
N ILE A 16 -1.45 -1.03 4.05
CA ILE A 16 -1.17 0.40 3.90
C ILE A 16 -0.86 1.03 5.26
N GLN A 17 -1.70 0.80 6.27
CA GLN A 17 -1.50 1.34 7.62
C GLN A 17 -0.20 0.83 8.26
N LYS A 18 0.18 -0.43 8.02
CA LYS A 18 1.46 -0.97 8.48
C LYS A 18 2.64 -0.25 7.83
N LEU A 19 2.59 0.00 6.52
CA LEU A 19 3.64 0.71 5.78
C LEU A 19 3.73 2.19 6.18
N VAL A 20 2.60 2.85 6.43
CA VAL A 20 2.57 4.23 6.93
C VAL A 20 3.26 4.36 8.28
N ARG A 21 2.97 3.45 9.22
CA ARG A 21 3.65 3.43 10.53
C ARG A 21 5.14 3.20 10.37
N PHE A 22 5.52 2.17 9.61
CA PHE A 22 6.92 1.88 9.32
C PHE A 22 7.66 3.09 8.74
N ALA A 23 7.10 3.76 7.73
CA ALA A 23 7.74 4.93 7.11
C ALA A 23 7.97 6.08 8.12
N ARG A 24 6.99 6.33 9.01
CA ARG A 24 7.12 7.32 10.08
C ARG A 24 8.21 6.95 11.08
N ASP A 25 8.27 5.67 11.48
CA ASP A 25 9.33 5.17 12.37
C ASP A 25 10.73 5.28 11.75
N GLN A 26 10.82 5.32 10.41
CA GLN A 26 12.07 5.55 9.67
C GLN A 26 12.37 7.04 9.40
N GLY A 27 11.59 7.98 9.95
CA GLY A 27 11.82 9.42 9.79
C GLY A 27 11.29 10.02 8.49
N PHE A 28 10.31 9.39 7.85
CA PHE A 28 9.63 9.96 6.68
C PHE A 28 8.25 10.51 7.05
N SER A 29 7.84 11.61 6.40
CA SER A 29 6.44 11.99 6.30
C SER A 29 5.76 11.20 5.17
N VAL A 30 4.49 10.84 5.38
CA VAL A 30 3.65 10.23 4.35
C VAL A 30 2.69 11.30 3.84
N GLU A 31 2.91 11.74 2.61
CA GLU A 31 2.15 12.82 1.97
C GLU A 31 0.89 12.32 1.28
N GLY A 32 0.85 11.03 0.89
CA GLY A 32 -0.32 10.45 0.26
C GLY A 32 -0.21 8.96 -0.04
N VAL A 33 -1.37 8.34 -0.28
CA VAL A 33 -1.51 6.96 -0.75
C VAL A 33 -2.47 6.96 -1.93
N LEU A 34 -2.08 6.32 -3.04
CA LEU A 34 -2.90 6.26 -4.25
C LEU A 34 -2.94 4.82 -4.78
N PRO A 35 -4.11 4.27 -5.15
CA PRO A 35 -4.15 3.03 -5.91
C PRO A 35 -3.52 3.22 -7.30
N SER A 36 -2.76 2.24 -7.78
CA SER A 36 -2.34 2.18 -9.18
C SER A 36 -3.57 2.09 -10.09
N PRO A 37 -3.57 2.79 -11.25
CA PRO A 37 -4.62 2.64 -12.25
C PRO A 37 -4.60 1.25 -12.90
N LEU A 38 -3.46 0.54 -12.81
CA LEU A 38 -3.28 -0.79 -13.35
C LEU A 38 -3.33 -1.84 -12.22
N LEU A 39 -3.85 -3.01 -12.56
CA LEU A 39 -3.69 -4.19 -11.72
C LEU A 39 -2.33 -4.84 -12.02
N GLY A 40 -1.70 -5.43 -11.02
CA GLY A 40 -0.51 -6.26 -11.22
C GLY A 40 -0.82 -7.50 -12.06
N PRO A 41 0.18 -8.25 -12.56
CA PRO A 41 0.00 -9.32 -13.55
C PRO A 41 -1.00 -10.43 -13.15
N LYS A 42 -1.15 -10.68 -11.83
CA LYS A 42 -2.10 -11.66 -11.30
C LYS A 42 -3.46 -11.05 -10.90
N GLY A 43 -3.67 -9.76 -11.12
CA GLY A 43 -4.89 -9.04 -10.75
C GLY A 43 -4.86 -8.44 -9.33
N ASN A 44 -3.69 -8.34 -8.69
CA ASN A 44 -3.57 -7.66 -7.40
C ASN A 44 -3.70 -6.14 -7.60
N ARG A 45 -4.42 -5.49 -6.69
CA ARG A 45 -4.41 -4.03 -6.60
C ARG A 45 -3.10 -3.58 -5.97
N GLU A 46 -2.41 -2.69 -6.64
CA GLU A 46 -1.15 -2.09 -6.18
C GLU A 46 -1.42 -0.66 -5.71
N PHE A 47 -0.57 -0.16 -4.81
CA PHE A 47 -0.70 1.16 -4.21
C PHE A 47 0.66 1.84 -4.16
N PHE A 48 0.66 3.14 -4.45
CA PHE A 48 1.81 4.01 -4.28
C PHE A 48 1.75 4.72 -2.93
N LEU A 49 2.91 4.85 -2.28
CA LEU A 49 3.09 5.61 -1.04
C LEU A 49 4.04 6.78 -1.35
N TRP A 50 3.56 8.02 -1.21
CA TRP A 50 4.38 9.20 -1.39
C TRP A 50 5.07 9.55 -0.07
N LEU A 51 6.38 9.36 -0.04
CA LEU A 51 7.23 9.65 1.11
C LEU A 51 8.07 10.90 0.88
N ARG A 52 8.24 11.70 1.93
CA ARG A 52 9.19 12.81 1.95
C ARG A 52 10.07 12.68 3.19
N ARG A 53 11.37 12.93 3.03
CA ARG A 53 12.30 12.93 4.16
C ARG A 53 11.95 14.10 5.07
N ALA A 54 11.71 13.81 6.35
CA ALA A 54 11.50 14.83 7.37
C ALA A 54 12.81 15.56 7.68
#